data_AF-A0A644ZM08-F1
#
_entry.id   AF-A0A644ZM08-F1
#
_cell.length_a   1.000
_cell.length_b   1.000
_cell.length_c   1.000
_cell.angle_alpha   90.00
_cell.angle_beta   90.00
_cell.angle_gamma   90.00
#
_symmetry.space_group_name_H-M   'P 1'
#
loop_
_entity.id
_entity.type
_entity.pdbx_description
1 polymer ?
#
loop_
_entity_poly.entity_id
_entity_poly.type
_entity_poly.pdbx_seq_one_letter_code
_entity_poly.pdbx_strand_id
1 'polypeptide(L)'
;MNTKIRIEFDEEKVLSKVKNGNVKALRRAGAYVRKSARNAVSRSSKSSPPGTPPHTRRGLLKRSILFGVEKNRMAVVVGPAKSLIGISMTAHEFGGMYRRRKYPKRPLMGPTLEKTAPALPKLWEDSVKP
;
A
#
# COMPACT_ATOMS: atom_id res chain seq x y z
N MET A 1 44.90 33.42 2.27
CA MET A 1 43.63 34.06 2.68
C MET A 1 42.84 33.06 3.50
N ASN A 2 42.50 33.39 4.75
CA ASN A 2 41.76 32.50 5.64
C ASN A 2 40.30 32.95 5.66
N THR A 3 39.43 32.30 4.90
CA THR A 3 38.02 32.69 4.78
C THR A 3 37.24 32.09 5.94
N LYS A 4 36.69 32.94 6.82
CA LYS A 4 35.74 32.50 7.86
C LYS A 4 34.35 32.39 7.25
N ILE A 5 33.76 31.21 7.30
CA ILE A 5 32.37 30.94 6.89
C ILE A 5 31.53 30.73 8.15
N ARG A 6 30.35 31.33 8.20
CA ARG A 6 29.33 31.08 9.25
C ARG A 6 28.26 30.16 8.67
N ILE A 7 28.04 29.02 9.30
CA ILE A 7 27.02 28.04 8.92
C ILE A 7 25.89 28.15 9.95
N GLU A 8 24.66 28.37 9.48
CA GLU A 8 23.45 28.32 10.31
C GLU A 8 22.62 27.10 9.88
N PHE A 9 22.30 26.23 10.85
CA PHE A 9 21.58 24.98 10.63
C PHE A 9 20.46 24.86 11.66
N ASP A 10 19.22 24.81 11.18
CA ASP A 10 18.02 24.62 11.99
C ASP A 10 17.58 23.15 11.88
N GLU A 11 18.03 22.33 12.81
CA GLU A 11 17.77 20.89 12.82
C GLU A 11 16.27 20.59 12.93
N GLU A 12 15.55 21.26 13.84
CA GLU A 12 14.13 21.01 14.09
C GLU A 12 13.29 21.27 12.83
N LYS A 13 13.59 22.37 12.13
CA LYS A 13 12.93 22.70 10.87
C LYS A 13 13.21 21.67 9.80
N VAL A 14 14.45 21.21 9.65
CA VAL A 14 14.83 20.16 8.68
C VAL A 14 14.09 18.85 9.01
N LEU A 15 14.12 18.39 10.26
CA LEU A 15 13.43 17.17 10.68
C LEU A 15 11.91 17.24 10.45
N SER A 16 11.31 18.40 10.71
CA SER A 16 9.89 18.65 10.44
C SER A 16 9.57 18.54 8.94
N LYS A 17 10.40 19.16 8.08
CA LYS A 17 10.26 19.08 6.62
C LYS A 17 10.40 17.65 6.12
N VAL A 18 11.38 16.89 6.64
CA VAL A 18 11.57 15.47 6.32
C VAL A 18 10.34 14.65 6.69
N LYS A 19 9.82 14.79 7.92
CA LYS A 19 8.61 14.08 8.37
C LYS A 19 7.41 14.39 7.47
N ASN A 20 7.19 15.66 7.14
CA ASN A 20 6.08 16.08 6.28
C ASN A 20 6.22 15.56 4.84
N GLY A 21 7.43 15.61 4.29
CA GLY A 21 7.77 15.05 2.98
C GLY A 21 7.50 13.55 2.92
N ASN A 22 7.98 12.82 3.93
CA ASN A 22 7.78 11.38 4.06
C ASN A 22 6.29 11.01 4.14
N VAL A 23 5.49 11.70 4.96
CA VAL A 23 4.04 11.46 5.05
C VAL A 23 3.35 11.68 3.70
N LYS A 24 3.75 12.71 2.95
CA LYS A 24 3.21 12.97 1.60
C LYS A 24 3.57 11.84 0.62
N ALA A 25 4.81 11.38 0.65
CA ALA A 25 5.28 10.28 -0.18
C ALA A 25 4.57 8.96 0.18
N LEU A 26 4.42 8.63 1.46
CA LEU A 26 3.66 7.46 1.95
C LEU A 26 2.21 7.47 1.50
N ARG A 27 1.54 8.63 1.51
CA ARG A 27 0.16 8.77 0.99
C ARG A 27 0.10 8.43 -0.49
N ARG A 28 1.06 8.92 -1.29
CA ARG A 28 1.15 8.63 -2.73
C ARG A 28 1.45 7.14 -2.96
N ALA A 29 2.36 6.55 -2.19
CA ALA A 29 2.70 5.14 -2.26
C ALA A 29 1.47 4.27 -1.96
N GLY A 30 0.75 4.53 -0.87
CA GLY A 30 -0.49 3.82 -0.53
C GLY A 30 -1.55 3.92 -1.63
N ALA A 31 -1.73 5.12 -2.20
CA ALA A 31 -2.65 5.33 -3.32
C ALA A 31 -2.24 4.54 -4.57
N TYR A 32 -0.95 4.51 -4.88
CA TYR A 32 -0.40 3.79 -6.03
C TYR A 32 -0.58 2.27 -5.90
N VAL A 33 -0.18 1.69 -4.76
CA VAL A 33 -0.35 0.26 -4.47
C VAL A 33 -1.84 -0.11 -4.46
N ARG A 34 -2.70 0.69 -3.82
CA ARG A 34 -4.16 0.50 -3.84
C ARG A 34 -4.71 0.48 -5.27
N LYS A 35 -4.29 1.42 -6.12
CA LYS A 35 -4.73 1.48 -7.52
C LYS A 35 -4.31 0.22 -8.26
N SER A 36 -3.06 -0.22 -8.10
CA SER A 36 -2.55 -1.45 -8.70
C SER A 36 -3.34 -2.69 -8.26
N ALA A 37 -3.60 -2.84 -6.96
CA ALA A 37 -4.40 -3.95 -6.41
C ALA A 37 -5.84 -3.94 -6.97
N ARG A 38 -6.49 -2.77 -7.05
CA ARG A 38 -7.83 -2.63 -7.63
C ARG A 38 -7.89 -3.00 -9.11
N ASN A 39 -6.80 -2.76 -9.84
CA ASN A 39 -6.67 -3.11 -11.26
C ASN A 39 -6.42 -4.61 -11.45
N ALA A 40 -5.69 -5.26 -10.54
CA ALA A 40 -5.43 -6.70 -10.58
C ALA A 40 -6.71 -7.54 -10.36
N VAL A 41 -7.71 -6.99 -9.67
CA VAL A 41 -9.02 -7.66 -9.48
C VAL A 41 -9.88 -7.48 -10.74
N SER A 42 -10.42 -8.56 -11.29
CA SER A 42 -11.40 -8.49 -12.39
C SER A 42 -12.83 -8.73 -11.89
N ARG A 43 -13.82 -8.27 -12.66
CA ARG A 43 -15.24 -8.58 -12.41
C ARG A 43 -15.61 -9.84 -13.18
N SER A 44 -16.16 -10.84 -12.51
CA SER A 44 -16.58 -12.09 -13.16
C SER A 44 -17.55 -12.85 -12.28
N SER A 45 -18.46 -13.62 -12.89
CA SER A 45 -19.32 -14.59 -12.23
C SER A 45 -18.65 -15.96 -12.00
N LYS A 46 -17.40 -16.14 -12.40
CA LYS A 46 -16.62 -17.36 -12.13
C LYS A 46 -15.55 -17.07 -11.07
N SER A 47 -15.18 -18.09 -10.29
CA SER A 47 -14.02 -17.98 -9.42
C SER A 47 -12.75 -17.82 -10.26
N SER A 48 -11.76 -17.10 -9.75
CA SER A 48 -10.44 -17.06 -10.39
C SER A 48 -9.66 -18.36 -10.14
N PRO A 49 -8.71 -18.71 -11.03
CA PRO A 49 -7.77 -19.80 -10.81
C PRO A 49 -6.95 -19.61 -9.52
N PRO A 50 -6.50 -20.69 -8.86
CA PRO A 50 -5.46 -20.62 -7.82
C PRO A 50 -4.22 -19.85 -8.30
N GLY A 51 -3.54 -19.15 -7.39
CA GLY A 51 -2.37 -18.32 -7.69
C GLY A 51 -2.68 -16.96 -8.32
N THR A 52 -3.88 -16.76 -8.86
CA THR A 52 -4.30 -15.48 -9.45
C THR A 52 -5.18 -14.66 -8.49
N PRO A 53 -5.22 -13.33 -8.63
CA PRO A 53 -6.09 -12.48 -7.82
C PRO A 53 -7.56 -12.93 -7.84
N PRO A 54 -8.29 -12.82 -6.72
CA PRO A 54 -9.69 -13.19 -6.66
C PRO A 54 -10.54 -12.28 -7.53
N HIS A 55 -11.47 -12.87 -8.28
CA HIS A 55 -12.51 -12.14 -8.97
C HIS A 55 -13.50 -11.51 -7.98
N THR A 56 -14.16 -10.42 -8.40
CA THR A 56 -15.25 -9.82 -7.64
C THR A 56 -16.56 -9.86 -8.42
N ARG A 57 -17.66 -10.22 -7.76
CA ARG A 57 -19.00 -10.24 -8.39
C ARG A 57 -19.49 -8.82 -8.68
N ARG A 58 -19.72 -8.04 -7.62
CA ARG A 58 -20.33 -6.69 -7.66
C ARG A 58 -19.33 -5.55 -7.39
N GLY A 59 -18.04 -5.84 -7.35
CA GLY A 59 -16.99 -4.86 -7.04
C GLY A 59 -16.71 -4.63 -5.56
N LEU A 60 -17.31 -5.42 -4.66
CA LEU A 60 -17.10 -5.28 -3.21
C LEU A 60 -15.62 -5.34 -2.83
N LEU A 61 -14.88 -6.30 -3.38
CA LEU A 61 -13.44 -6.43 -3.15
C LEU A 61 -12.70 -5.16 -3.58
N LYS A 62 -12.93 -4.66 -4.80
CA LYS A 62 -12.30 -3.42 -5.29
C LYS A 62 -12.58 -2.23 -4.39
N ARG A 63 -13.79 -2.12 -3.83
CA ARG A 63 -14.16 -1.04 -2.90
C ARG A 63 -13.53 -1.23 -1.53
N SER A 64 -13.34 -2.48 -1.11
CA SER A 64 -12.75 -2.82 0.18
C SER A 64 -11.25 -2.56 0.28
N ILE A 65 -10.51 -2.52 -0.84
CA ILE A 65 -9.08 -2.22 -0.80
C ILE A 65 -8.91 -0.73 -0.45
N LEU A 66 -8.44 -0.46 0.76
CA LEU A 66 -8.17 0.88 1.30
C LEU A 66 -6.66 1.03 1.59
N PHE A 67 -6.25 2.25 1.94
CA PHE A 67 -4.93 2.48 2.53
C PHE A 67 -5.01 3.53 3.65
N GLY A 68 -4.07 3.48 4.59
CA GLY A 68 -3.93 4.44 5.67
C GLY A 68 -2.46 4.64 6.02
N VAL A 69 -2.06 5.89 6.30
CA VAL A 69 -0.71 6.24 6.75
C VAL A 69 -0.68 6.28 8.26
N GLU A 70 0.19 5.45 8.85
CA GLU A 70 0.50 5.44 10.27
C GLU A 70 1.64 6.42 10.54
N LYS A 71 1.30 7.66 10.94
CA LYS A 71 2.28 8.72 11.15
C LYS A 71 3.33 8.36 12.22
N ASN A 72 2.94 7.68 13.30
CA ASN A 72 3.87 7.33 14.38
C ASN A 72 4.95 6.34 13.91
N ARG A 73 4.58 5.39 13.06
CA ARG A 73 5.49 4.36 12.51
C ARG A 73 6.10 4.76 11.17
N MET A 74 5.70 5.91 10.62
CA MET A 74 6.07 6.36 9.28
C MET A 74 5.89 5.26 8.23
N ALA A 75 4.74 4.60 8.29
CA ALA A 75 4.39 3.46 7.44
C ALA A 75 3.04 3.68 6.75
N VAL A 76 2.79 2.91 5.70
CA VAL A 76 1.49 2.85 5.03
C VAL A 76 0.99 1.41 5.00
N VAL A 77 -0.25 1.22 5.43
CA VAL A 77 -0.95 -0.07 5.37
C VAL A 77 -1.93 -0.01 4.20
N VAL A 78 -1.91 -1.04 3.36
CA VAL A 78 -2.78 -1.17 2.19
C VAL A 78 -3.42 -2.55 2.21
N GLY A 79 -4.73 -2.63 1.99
CA GLY A 79 -5.40 -3.92 1.90
C GLY A 79 -6.92 -3.86 2.01
N PRO A 80 -7.59 -5.03 1.87
CA PRO A 80 -9.03 -5.14 2.05
C PRO A 80 -9.46 -4.84 3.49
N ALA A 81 -10.39 -3.90 3.66
CA ALA A 81 -10.93 -3.53 4.96
C ALA A 81 -11.87 -4.61 5.51
N LYS A 82 -11.55 -5.09 6.73
CA LYS A 82 -12.38 -6.07 7.46
C LYS A 82 -13.83 -5.58 7.64
N SER A 83 -14.03 -4.27 7.83
CA SER A 83 -15.36 -3.66 7.95
C SER A 83 -16.23 -3.79 6.70
N LEU A 84 -15.64 -4.01 5.52
CA LEU A 84 -16.36 -4.07 4.24
C LEU A 84 -16.53 -5.49 3.69
N ILE A 85 -15.55 -6.37 3.88
CA ILE A 85 -15.56 -7.73 3.29
C ILE A 85 -15.29 -8.83 4.33
N GLY A 86 -15.17 -8.47 5.61
CA GLY A 86 -14.82 -9.41 6.67
C GLY A 86 -13.40 -9.99 6.49
N ILE A 87 -13.20 -11.20 6.98
CA ILE A 87 -11.91 -11.90 6.95
C ILE A 87 -11.75 -12.83 5.73
N SER A 88 -12.71 -12.85 4.80
CA SER A 88 -12.66 -13.78 3.66
C SER A 88 -11.44 -13.56 2.78
N MET A 89 -10.95 -12.31 2.71
CA MET A 89 -9.74 -11.99 1.95
C MET A 89 -8.47 -12.58 2.56
N THR A 90 -8.43 -12.84 3.86
CA THR A 90 -7.31 -13.55 4.49
C THR A 90 -7.17 -14.96 3.91
N ALA A 91 -8.28 -15.67 3.77
CA ALA A 91 -8.30 -17.01 3.17
C ALA A 91 -7.94 -17.00 1.69
N HIS A 92 -8.26 -15.91 0.97
CA HIS A 92 -7.78 -15.75 -0.41
C HIS A 92 -6.28 -15.44 -0.46
N GLU A 93 -5.78 -14.50 0.34
CA GLU A 93 -4.38 -14.08 0.31
C GLU A 93 -3.42 -15.23 0.65
N PHE A 94 -3.75 -16.00 1.69
CA PHE A 94 -2.86 -17.02 2.25
C PHE A 94 -3.30 -18.45 1.96
N GLY A 95 -4.54 -18.67 1.51
CA GLY A 95 -5.14 -20.00 1.47
C GLY A 95 -5.61 -20.47 2.85
N GLY A 96 -5.95 -21.75 2.97
CA GLY A 96 -6.29 -22.40 4.24
C GLY A 96 -7.77 -22.67 4.43
N MET A 97 -8.21 -22.88 5.67
CA MET A 97 -9.60 -23.17 5.99
C MET A 97 -10.40 -21.90 6.30
N TYR A 98 -11.55 -21.74 5.66
CA TYR A 98 -12.49 -20.67 5.96
C TYR A 98 -13.92 -21.21 5.87
N ARG A 99 -14.72 -20.99 6.93
CA ARG A 99 -16.09 -21.52 7.05
C ARG A 99 -16.20 -23.00 6.66
N ARG A 100 -15.31 -23.84 7.23
CA ARG A 100 -15.22 -25.29 6.99
C ARG A 100 -14.96 -25.68 5.52
N ARG A 101 -14.46 -24.75 4.69
CA ARG A 101 -14.05 -25.03 3.31
C ARG A 101 -12.58 -24.71 3.13
N LYS A 102 -11.89 -25.55 2.35
CA LYS A 102 -10.49 -25.32 1.96
C LYS A 102 -10.44 -24.32 0.80
N TYR A 103 -9.76 -23.21 1.01
CA TYR A 103 -9.54 -22.18 0.01
C TYR A 103 -8.14 -22.33 -0.59
N PRO A 104 -8.01 -22.39 -1.93
CA PRO A 104 -6.71 -22.28 -2.56
C PRO A 104 -6.22 -20.84 -2.47
N LYS A 105 -4.89 -20.69 -2.37
CA LYS A 105 -4.23 -19.39 -2.34
C LYS A 105 -4.50 -18.63 -3.64
N ARG A 106 -4.94 -17.39 -3.51
CA ARG A 106 -5.25 -16.41 -4.57
C ARG A 106 -4.69 -15.06 -4.10
N PRO A 107 -3.35 -14.94 -4.06
CA PRO A 107 -2.70 -13.78 -3.47
C PRO A 107 -2.99 -12.55 -4.31
N LEU A 108 -3.18 -11.42 -3.64
CA LEU A 108 -3.46 -10.14 -4.27
C LEU A 108 -2.47 -9.08 -3.76
N MET A 109 -2.38 -8.90 -2.45
CA MET A 109 -1.66 -7.76 -1.87
C MET A 109 -0.15 -7.93 -1.95
N GLY A 110 0.37 -9.11 -1.59
CA GLY A 110 1.81 -9.40 -1.66
C GLY A 110 2.38 -9.21 -3.08
N PRO A 111 1.86 -9.94 -4.09
CA PRO A 111 2.31 -9.79 -5.48
C PRO A 111 2.10 -8.37 -6.04
N THR A 112 1.05 -7.67 -5.60
CA THR A 112 0.86 -6.27 -6.00
C THR A 112 1.98 -5.39 -5.46
N LEU A 113 2.35 -5.55 -4.18
CA LEU A 113 3.43 -4.77 -3.58
C LEU A 113 4.74 -5.01 -4.31
N GLU A 114 5.12 -6.28 -4.52
CA GLU A 114 6.33 -6.67 -5.27
C GLU A 114 6.36 -6.03 -6.67
N LYS A 115 5.24 -6.10 -7.41
CA LYS A 115 5.11 -5.48 -8.73
C LYS A 115 5.29 -3.96 -8.69
N THR A 116 4.79 -3.30 -7.65
CA THR A 116 4.85 -1.83 -7.54
C THR A 116 6.14 -1.31 -6.90
N ALA A 117 6.86 -2.16 -6.16
CA ALA A 117 8.01 -1.77 -5.34
C ALA A 117 9.08 -0.96 -6.10
N PRO A 118 9.47 -1.33 -7.34
CA PRO A 118 10.49 -0.58 -8.08
C PRO A 118 10.12 0.88 -8.38
N ALA A 119 8.81 1.20 -8.47
CA ALA A 119 8.34 2.55 -8.75
C ALA A 119 8.19 3.42 -7.49
N LEU A 120 8.24 2.83 -6.30
CA LEU A 120 7.99 3.55 -5.05
C LEU A 120 9.06 4.61 -4.73
N PRO A 121 10.38 4.37 -4.90
CA PRO A 121 11.41 5.37 -4.56
C PRO A 121 11.19 6.73 -5.26
N LYS A 122 10.70 6.71 -6.51
CA LYS A 122 10.36 7.91 -7.27
C LYS A 122 9.32 8.81 -6.58
N LEU A 123 8.52 8.27 -5.66
CA LEU A 123 7.52 9.04 -4.92
C LEU A 123 8.12 9.88 -3.78
N TRP A 124 9.35 9.55 -3.36
CA TRP A 124 10.13 10.26 -2.35
C TRP A 124 11.14 11.25 -2.93
N GLU A 125 11.37 11.20 -4.25
CA GLU A 125 12.15 12.20 -4.98
C GLU A 125 11.61 13.61 -4.68
N ASP A 126 12.50 14.52 -4.28
CA ASP A 126 12.21 15.90 -3.90
C ASP A 126 11.09 16.05 -2.84
N SER A 127 10.91 15.04 -1.99
CA SER A 127 9.88 15.07 -0.95
C SER A 127 10.20 16.07 0.17
N VAL A 128 11.49 16.34 0.40
CA VAL A 128 11.96 17.38 1.32
C VAL A 128 12.09 18.68 0.54
N LYS A 129 11.29 19.67 0.93
CA LYS A 129 11.34 21.01 0.32
C LYS A 129 12.00 22.00 1.28
N PRO A 130 12.81 22.96 0.78
CA PRO A 130 13.34 24.07 1.57
C PRO A 130 12.25 24.78 2.40
#